data_AF-A0A955VXG1-F1
#
_entry.id   AF-A0A955VXG1-F1
#
_cell.length_a   1.000
_cell.length_b   1.000
_cell.length_c   1.000
_cell.angle_alpha   90.00
_cell.angle_beta   90.00
_cell.angle_gamma   90.00
#
_symmetry.space_group_name_H-M   'P 1'
#
loop_
_entity.id
_entity.type
_entity.pdbx_description
1 polymer ?
#
loop_
_entity_poly.entity_id
_entity_poly.type
_entity_poly.pdbx_seq_one_letter_code
_entity_poly.pdbx_strand_id
1 'polypeptide(L)'
;MSEKLDHRRGDGYYGFTLRHFAGPVKHVGELDHLRIAHLTDLHVGRVTPMAAQYRAVELTNAGKPDLVVITGDFVCHSQAYLDALADVIGRFDAPVMCVLGNHDHWSGADEVLRTLRGAGAEVLSNELTTITLRHQRLQVLGLDDAYTSHADYREAVKGLRRDLPTLGLSHIAEEADRLWYYGVPLVLSGHTHAGQVTVAKLHELALGKVAGHRYVHGLYGDREPAPSADPRATPTGAVYVGAGIGAAVVPLRLGDRARREVAFFELGEVPGAFDEHHEEQAPLPGRAPTERVKERRVRAVQRKRERREAKANGIVMPEGDAPSSPSDTIEDLPEVIVEVGERVGPATRRAAQGRPSSPPPGPPARNAIFDFGRRVRRKGHRS
;
A
#
# COMPACT_ATOMS: atom_id res chain seq x y z
N MET A 1 12.63 -9.17 30.59
CA MET A 1 13.77 -8.49 29.95
C MET A 1 13.36 -8.20 28.52
N SER A 2 13.11 -6.92 28.20
CA SER A 2 12.66 -6.49 26.87
C SER A 2 13.88 -6.42 25.95
N GLU A 3 14.00 -7.34 25.01
CA GLU A 3 14.91 -7.14 23.87
C GLU A 3 14.41 -5.92 23.11
N LYS A 4 15.21 -4.84 23.10
CA LYS A 4 15.00 -3.72 22.20
C LYS A 4 15.20 -4.28 20.78
N LEU A 5 14.14 -4.32 19.98
CA LEU A 5 14.27 -4.63 18.56
C LEU A 5 15.21 -3.59 17.94
N ASP A 6 16.38 -4.03 17.48
CA ASP A 6 17.29 -3.23 16.68
C ASP A 6 16.64 -2.94 15.32
N HIS A 7 16.11 -1.73 15.14
CA HIS A 7 15.40 -1.30 13.93
C HIS A 7 16.24 -1.39 12.64
N ARG A 8 17.57 -1.57 12.75
CA ARG A 8 18.48 -1.66 11.59
C ARG A 8 18.78 -3.10 11.17
N ARG A 9 18.53 -4.10 12.02
CA ARG A 9 18.68 -5.51 11.66
C ARG A 9 17.32 -6.05 11.27
N GLY A 10 17.10 -6.17 9.96
CA GLY A 10 15.90 -6.78 9.46
C GLY A 10 15.69 -8.17 10.05
N ASP A 11 14.43 -8.54 10.26
CA ASP A 11 14.07 -9.85 10.77
C ASP A 11 14.60 -10.92 9.80
N GLY A 12 15.45 -11.82 10.30
CA GLY A 12 16.05 -12.90 9.51
C GLY A 12 15.00 -13.80 8.86
N TYR A 13 13.77 -13.81 9.39
CA TYR A 13 12.61 -14.45 8.77
C TYR A 13 11.88 -13.49 7.82
N TYR A 14 11.82 -13.85 6.53
CA TYR A 14 11.17 -13.11 5.43
C TYR A 14 11.69 -11.69 5.11
N GLY A 15 12.71 -11.21 5.84
CA GLY A 15 13.39 -9.95 5.55
C GLY A 15 12.51 -8.73 5.82
N PHE A 16 11.92 -8.66 7.02
CA PHE A 16 11.13 -7.50 7.44
C PHE A 16 12.02 -6.37 7.97
N THR A 17 11.65 -5.13 7.65
CA THR A 17 12.22 -3.91 8.21
C THR A 17 11.12 -3.17 8.96
N LEU A 18 11.38 -2.84 10.22
CA LEU A 18 10.52 -1.92 10.97
C LEU A 18 11.00 -0.50 10.72
N ARG A 19 10.06 0.39 10.40
CA ARG A 19 10.36 1.79 10.14
C ARG A 19 9.58 2.64 11.12
N HIS A 20 10.24 3.67 11.63
CA HIS A 20 9.64 4.59 12.60
C HIS A 20 9.84 6.00 12.08
N PHE A 21 8.78 6.80 12.15
CA PHE A 21 8.74 8.18 11.71
C PHE A 21 7.90 9.02 12.67
N ALA A 22 8.27 10.27 12.86
CA ALA A 22 7.41 11.25 13.52
C ALA A 22 6.25 11.68 12.61
N GLY A 23 5.17 12.17 13.22
CA GLY A 23 4.07 12.81 12.49
C GLY A 23 4.39 14.24 12.00
N PRO A 24 3.39 14.93 11.42
CA PRO A 24 3.52 16.34 11.04
C PRO A 24 3.62 17.26 12.26
N VAL A 25 4.51 18.24 12.22
CA VAL A 25 4.66 19.23 13.32
C VAL A 25 3.39 20.04 13.54
N LYS A 26 2.57 20.22 12.50
CA LYS A 26 1.26 20.86 12.61
C LYS A 26 0.38 20.26 13.72
N HIS A 27 0.53 18.97 14.02
CA HIS A 27 -0.29 18.28 15.02
C HIS A 27 0.40 18.11 16.38
N VAL A 28 1.61 18.63 16.54
CA VAL A 28 2.31 18.65 17.84
C VAL A 28 1.57 19.60 18.78
N GLY A 29 1.23 19.11 19.97
CA GLY A 29 0.40 19.81 20.95
C GLY A 29 -1.11 19.70 20.72
N GLU A 30 -1.56 19.27 19.53
CA GLU A 30 -2.94 18.83 19.29
C GLU A 30 -3.12 17.35 19.64
N LEU A 31 -2.06 16.57 19.45
CA LEU A 31 -1.98 15.15 19.79
C LEU A 31 -0.88 14.91 20.85
N ASP A 32 -1.16 14.00 21.77
CA ASP A 32 -0.27 13.46 22.79
C ASP A 32 0.01 11.98 22.46
N HIS A 33 1.04 11.78 21.64
CA HIS A 33 1.58 10.49 21.20
C HIS A 33 0.52 9.44 20.80
N LEU A 34 0.09 9.48 19.53
CA LEU A 34 -0.68 8.41 18.88
C LEU A 34 0.20 7.60 17.94
N ARG A 35 0.28 6.28 18.17
CA ARG A 35 1.05 5.38 17.31
C ARG A 35 0.18 4.78 16.22
N ILE A 36 0.51 5.08 14.97
CA ILE A 36 -0.18 4.55 13.79
C ILE A 36 0.73 3.53 13.10
N ALA A 37 0.29 2.28 12.99
CA ALA A 37 0.98 1.28 12.17
C ALA A 37 0.44 1.31 10.75
N HIS A 38 1.34 1.40 9.76
CA HIS A 38 1.02 1.40 8.34
C HIS A 38 1.57 0.16 7.67
N LEU A 39 0.67 -0.52 6.95
CA LEU A 39 0.98 -1.62 6.05
C LEU A 39 0.35 -1.34 4.69
N THR A 40 0.83 -2.02 3.65
CA THR A 40 0.26 -1.90 2.31
C THR A 40 0.59 -3.13 1.47
N ASP A 41 -0.10 -3.29 0.35
CA ASP A 41 0.21 -4.30 -0.66
C ASP A 41 0.35 -5.69 -0.03
N LEU A 42 -0.67 -6.15 0.72
CA LEU A 42 -0.63 -7.45 1.36
C LEU A 42 -0.53 -8.57 0.32
N HIS A 43 -1.25 -8.44 -0.80
CA HIS A 43 -1.34 -9.45 -1.86
C HIS A 43 -1.50 -10.87 -1.30
N VAL A 44 -2.47 -11.06 -0.40
CA VAL A 44 -2.87 -12.36 0.11
C VAL A 44 -3.28 -13.22 -1.09
N GLY A 45 -2.57 -14.33 -1.28
CA GLY A 45 -2.75 -15.14 -2.46
C GLY A 45 -1.60 -16.11 -2.68
N ARG A 46 -1.60 -16.72 -3.86
CA ARG A 46 -0.66 -17.78 -4.24
C ARG A 46 0.82 -17.39 -4.14
N VAL A 47 1.14 -16.12 -4.38
CA VAL A 47 2.52 -15.63 -4.50
C VAL A 47 3.11 -15.28 -3.12
N THR A 48 2.31 -14.70 -2.24
CA THR A 48 2.77 -14.27 -0.91
C THR A 48 2.49 -15.37 0.12
N PRO A 49 3.53 -15.96 0.76
CA PRO A 49 3.32 -16.98 1.78
C PRO A 49 2.51 -16.44 2.97
N MET A 50 1.54 -17.22 3.46
CA MET A 50 0.73 -16.82 4.64
C MET A 50 1.58 -16.59 5.89
N ALA A 51 2.68 -17.31 6.06
CA ALA A 51 3.61 -17.08 7.16
C ALA A 51 4.21 -15.65 7.14
N ALA A 52 4.39 -15.03 5.96
CA ALA A 52 4.80 -13.63 5.89
C ALA A 52 3.67 -12.68 6.33
N GLN A 53 2.41 -13.01 6.01
CA GLN A 53 1.25 -12.23 6.48
C GLN A 53 1.13 -12.26 8.00
N TYR A 54 1.18 -13.47 8.59
CA TYR A 54 1.12 -13.64 10.04
C TYR A 54 2.30 -12.96 10.72
N ARG A 55 3.49 -13.02 10.12
CA ARG A 55 4.65 -12.31 10.65
C ARG A 55 4.47 -10.80 10.64
N ALA A 56 3.90 -10.23 9.58
CA ALA A 56 3.56 -8.82 9.53
C ALA A 56 2.61 -8.42 10.67
N VAL A 57 1.55 -9.21 10.89
CA VAL A 57 0.60 -8.99 11.99
C VAL A 57 1.29 -9.05 13.35
N GLU A 58 2.12 -10.06 13.60
CA GLU A 58 2.88 -10.21 14.84
C GLU A 58 3.76 -8.99 15.12
N LEU A 59 4.50 -8.53 14.11
CA LEU A 59 5.37 -7.36 14.22
C LEU A 59 4.56 -6.08 14.48
N THR A 60 3.42 -5.93 13.80
CA THR A 60 2.50 -4.82 14.02
C THR A 60 1.95 -4.83 15.44
N ASN A 61 1.38 -5.94 15.91
CA ASN A 61 0.80 -6.05 17.26
C ASN A 61 1.87 -5.86 18.34
N ALA A 62 3.09 -6.37 18.14
CA ALA A 62 4.22 -6.16 19.05
C ALA A 62 4.59 -4.67 19.19
N GLY A 63 4.39 -3.88 18.14
CA GLY A 63 4.54 -2.42 18.15
C GLY A 63 3.47 -1.68 18.95
N LYS A 64 2.39 -2.36 19.36
CA LYS A 64 1.24 -1.83 20.13
C LYS A 64 0.69 -0.52 19.55
N PRO A 65 0.28 -0.48 18.28
CA PRO A 65 -0.30 0.71 17.70
C PRO A 65 -1.67 1.02 18.32
N ASP A 66 -2.04 2.29 18.28
CA ASP A 66 -3.38 2.76 18.60
C ASP A 66 -4.35 2.57 17.41
N LEU A 67 -3.80 2.55 16.19
CA LEU A 67 -4.52 2.33 14.94
C LEU A 67 -3.64 1.61 13.93
N VAL A 68 -4.19 0.62 13.24
CA VAL A 68 -3.59 0.02 12.06
C VAL A 68 -4.25 0.61 10.82
N VAL A 69 -3.46 1.10 9.88
CA VAL A 69 -3.93 1.58 8.58
C VAL A 69 -3.31 0.74 7.45
N ILE A 70 -4.15 0.30 6.52
CA ILE A 70 -3.72 -0.52 5.38
C ILE A 70 -4.14 0.14 4.06
N THR A 71 -3.16 0.48 3.22
CA THR A 71 -3.41 1.29 2.02
C THR A 71 -3.45 0.44 0.75
N GLY A 72 -4.45 -0.42 0.63
CA GLY A 72 -4.81 -1.13 -0.59
C GLY A 72 -3.99 -2.37 -0.94
N ASP A 73 -4.46 -3.05 -1.99
CA ASP A 73 -3.92 -4.27 -2.59
C ASP A 73 -3.86 -5.46 -1.62
N PHE A 74 -5.03 -5.83 -1.11
CA PHE A 74 -5.22 -6.94 -0.18
C PHE A 74 -5.11 -8.30 -0.84
N VAL A 75 -5.66 -8.45 -2.06
CA VAL A 75 -5.66 -9.72 -2.81
C VAL A 75 -5.06 -9.55 -4.19
N CYS A 76 -4.41 -10.60 -4.70
CA CYS A 76 -3.86 -10.59 -6.05
C CYS A 76 -4.66 -11.48 -7.01
N HIS A 77 -5.45 -10.84 -7.88
CA HIS A 77 -6.09 -11.44 -9.06
C HIS A 77 -7.04 -12.62 -8.80
N SER A 78 -7.45 -12.88 -7.55
CA SER A 78 -8.31 -14.01 -7.21
C SER A 78 -9.09 -13.77 -5.91
N GLN A 79 -10.36 -14.20 -5.90
CA GLN A 79 -11.22 -14.26 -4.71
C GLN A 79 -11.01 -15.54 -3.88
N ALA A 80 -10.20 -16.49 -4.36
CA ALA A 80 -10.00 -17.78 -3.69
C ALA A 80 -9.33 -17.66 -2.30
N TYR A 81 -8.82 -16.48 -1.95
CA TYR A 81 -8.07 -16.23 -0.73
C TYR A 81 -8.77 -15.27 0.24
N LEU A 82 -10.07 -14.99 0.05
CA LEU A 82 -10.82 -14.09 0.92
C LEU A 82 -10.91 -14.60 2.36
N ASP A 83 -11.07 -15.91 2.57
CA ASP A 83 -11.07 -16.49 3.93
C ASP A 83 -9.71 -16.28 4.63
N ALA A 84 -8.61 -16.45 3.88
CA ALA A 84 -7.27 -16.21 4.39
C ALA A 84 -7.02 -14.71 4.66
N LEU A 85 -7.58 -13.83 3.84
CA LEU A 85 -7.56 -12.39 4.09
C LEU A 85 -8.32 -12.06 5.38
N ALA A 86 -9.52 -12.61 5.56
CA ALA A 86 -10.32 -12.39 6.77
C ALA A 86 -9.57 -12.85 8.03
N ASP A 87 -8.92 -14.01 7.99
CA ASP A 87 -8.08 -14.51 9.10
C ASP A 87 -6.91 -13.57 9.40
N VAL A 88 -6.21 -13.03 8.38
CA VAL A 88 -5.13 -12.06 8.59
C VAL A 88 -5.64 -10.77 9.23
N ILE A 89 -6.73 -10.21 8.73
CA ILE A 89 -7.30 -8.96 9.24
C ILE A 89 -7.83 -9.12 10.67
N GLY A 90 -8.47 -10.24 10.97
CA GLY A 90 -9.01 -10.52 12.31
C GLY A 90 -7.96 -10.78 13.39
N ARG A 91 -6.66 -10.79 13.05
CA ARG A 91 -5.55 -11.00 13.99
C ARG A 91 -4.89 -9.71 14.46
N PHE A 92 -5.23 -8.55 13.91
CA PHE A 92 -4.72 -7.28 14.44
C PHE A 92 -5.40 -6.96 15.79
N ASP A 93 -4.60 -6.63 16.80
CA ASP A 93 -5.11 -6.32 18.14
C ASP A 93 -5.74 -4.92 18.22
N ALA A 94 -5.26 -4.00 17.38
CA ALA A 94 -5.74 -2.62 17.29
C ALA A 94 -6.77 -2.45 16.16
N PRO A 95 -7.64 -1.42 16.21
CA PRO A 95 -8.59 -1.14 15.15
C PRO A 95 -7.91 -0.98 13.78
N VAL A 96 -8.53 -1.53 12.74
CA VAL A 96 -8.01 -1.47 11.37
C VAL A 96 -8.85 -0.52 10.53
N MET A 97 -8.20 0.41 9.86
CA MET A 97 -8.79 1.27 8.82
C MET A 97 -8.08 1.06 7.50
N CYS A 98 -8.80 1.11 6.38
CA CYS A 98 -8.17 0.89 5.08
C CYS A 98 -8.87 1.57 3.91
N VAL A 99 -8.13 1.64 2.81
CA VAL A 99 -8.62 1.98 1.46
C VAL A 99 -8.33 0.82 0.52
N LEU A 100 -9.09 0.70 -0.57
CA LEU A 100 -8.85 -0.32 -1.59
C LEU A 100 -7.75 0.11 -2.56
N GLY A 101 -7.04 -0.88 -3.11
CA GLY A 101 -6.09 -0.71 -4.21
C GLY A 101 -6.65 -1.21 -5.53
N ASN A 102 -5.89 -1.03 -6.60
CA ASN A 102 -6.29 -1.43 -7.94
C ASN A 102 -6.44 -2.96 -8.08
N HIS A 103 -5.62 -3.76 -7.40
CA HIS A 103 -5.77 -5.22 -7.45
C HIS A 103 -7.05 -5.71 -6.78
N ASP A 104 -7.54 -5.00 -5.76
CA ASP A 104 -8.81 -5.30 -5.08
C ASP A 104 -9.98 -5.06 -6.03
N HIS A 105 -9.99 -3.89 -6.69
CA HIS A 105 -10.96 -3.56 -7.73
C HIS A 105 -10.96 -4.57 -8.87
N TRP A 106 -9.77 -4.96 -9.33
CA TRP A 106 -9.65 -6.00 -10.35
C TRP A 106 -10.05 -7.39 -9.86
N SER A 107 -10.11 -7.63 -8.56
CA SER A 107 -10.42 -8.93 -7.97
C SER A 107 -11.87 -9.06 -7.49
N GLY A 108 -12.69 -8.02 -7.67
CA GLY A 108 -14.07 -7.95 -7.18
C GLY A 108 -14.11 -7.14 -5.89
N ALA A 109 -14.18 -5.81 -6.05
CA ALA A 109 -14.16 -4.86 -4.95
C ALA A 109 -15.21 -5.17 -3.89
N ASP A 110 -16.42 -5.54 -4.30
CA ASP A 110 -17.53 -5.79 -3.38
C ASP A 110 -17.27 -7.01 -2.48
N GLU A 111 -16.69 -8.09 -3.02
CA GLU A 111 -16.30 -9.26 -2.24
C GLU A 111 -15.17 -8.94 -1.26
N VAL A 112 -14.15 -8.20 -1.71
CA VAL A 112 -13.03 -7.77 -0.87
C VAL A 112 -13.53 -6.87 0.26
N LEU A 113 -14.36 -5.87 -0.05
CA LEU A 113 -14.95 -4.95 0.92
C LEU A 113 -15.80 -5.69 1.94
N ARG A 114 -16.65 -6.64 1.51
CA ARG A 114 -17.45 -7.47 2.44
C ARG A 114 -16.56 -8.29 3.36
N THR A 115 -15.48 -8.86 2.83
CA THR A 115 -14.51 -9.66 3.58
C THR A 115 -13.79 -8.82 4.63
N LEU A 116 -13.28 -7.65 4.24
CA LEU A 116 -12.59 -6.71 5.14
C LEU A 116 -13.50 -6.24 6.28
N ARG A 117 -14.72 -5.80 5.95
CA ARG A 117 -15.70 -5.36 6.95
C ARG A 117 -16.15 -6.51 7.85
N GLY A 118 -16.36 -7.70 7.28
CA GLY A 118 -16.71 -8.91 8.04
C GLY A 118 -15.61 -9.34 9.03
N ALA A 119 -14.34 -9.05 8.72
CA ALA A 119 -13.20 -9.30 9.58
C ALA A 119 -12.92 -8.16 10.59
N GLY A 120 -13.72 -7.10 10.60
CA GLY A 120 -13.64 -6.00 11.58
C GLY A 120 -12.85 -4.76 11.13
N ALA A 121 -12.44 -4.67 9.86
CA ALA A 121 -11.81 -3.47 9.33
C ALA A 121 -12.85 -2.43 8.86
N GLU A 122 -12.57 -1.15 9.12
CA GLU A 122 -13.34 -0.04 8.55
C GLU A 122 -12.73 0.38 7.21
N VAL A 123 -13.49 0.21 6.13
CA VAL A 123 -13.06 0.51 4.77
C VAL A 123 -13.62 1.87 4.35
N LEU A 124 -12.72 2.82 4.08
CA LEU A 124 -13.00 4.17 3.60
C LEU A 124 -12.88 4.20 2.07
N SER A 125 -13.94 4.63 1.37
CA SER A 125 -13.98 4.77 -0.09
C SER A 125 -14.47 6.17 -0.43
N ASN A 126 -13.54 7.08 -0.69
CA ASN A 126 -13.80 8.52 -0.83
C ASN A 126 -14.56 9.09 0.37
N GLU A 127 -14.12 8.72 1.57
CA GLU A 127 -14.81 9.03 2.82
C GLU A 127 -13.86 9.66 3.83
N LEU A 128 -14.41 10.54 4.65
CA LEU A 128 -13.77 11.14 5.79
C LEU A 128 -14.52 10.74 7.05
N THR A 129 -13.78 10.22 8.03
CA THR A 129 -14.31 9.93 9.35
C THR A 129 -13.51 10.65 10.42
N THR A 130 -14.09 10.80 11.62
CA THR A 130 -13.38 11.28 12.79
C THR A 130 -13.50 10.24 13.89
N ILE A 131 -12.38 9.73 14.33
CA ILE A 131 -12.29 8.73 15.40
C ILE A 131 -11.75 9.37 16.67
N THR A 132 -11.94 8.66 17.78
CA THR A 132 -11.35 9.01 19.07
C THR A 132 -10.42 7.90 19.50
N LEU A 133 -9.13 8.20 19.55
CA LEU A 133 -8.07 7.29 20.04
C LEU A 133 -7.45 7.93 21.27
N ARG A 134 -7.36 7.18 22.37
CA ARG A 134 -6.80 7.69 23.65
C ARG A 134 -7.39 9.04 24.08
N HIS A 135 -8.71 9.21 23.91
CA HIS A 135 -9.47 10.45 24.18
C HIS A 135 -9.13 11.66 23.27
N GLN A 136 -8.36 11.45 22.20
CA GLN A 136 -7.96 12.47 21.23
C GLN A 136 -8.69 12.25 19.91
N ARG A 137 -9.06 13.34 19.22
CA ARG A 137 -9.79 13.26 17.95
C ARG A 137 -8.82 13.26 16.78
N LEU A 138 -8.97 12.29 15.88
CA LEU A 138 -8.21 12.19 14.64
C LEU A 138 -9.18 12.06 13.47
N GLN A 139 -9.02 12.90 12.45
CA GLN A 139 -9.67 12.71 11.17
C GLN A 139 -8.88 11.72 10.32
N VAL A 140 -9.57 10.76 9.72
CA VAL A 140 -8.97 9.84 8.75
C VAL A 140 -9.73 9.99 7.44
N LEU A 141 -9.00 10.41 6.41
CA LEU A 141 -9.51 10.55 5.05
C LEU A 141 -9.02 9.38 4.22
N GLY A 142 -9.93 8.60 3.65
CA GLY A 142 -9.62 7.55 2.69
C GLY A 142 -10.05 7.94 1.29
N LEU A 143 -9.09 8.03 0.37
CA LEU A 143 -9.34 8.20 -1.06
C LEU A 143 -9.33 6.83 -1.74
N ASP A 144 -10.34 6.57 -2.57
CA ASP A 144 -10.40 5.33 -3.35
C ASP A 144 -9.38 5.35 -4.51
N ASP A 145 -9.20 4.22 -5.19
CA ASP A 145 -8.14 4.03 -6.16
C ASP A 145 -8.33 4.88 -7.44
N ALA A 146 -7.37 5.77 -7.68
CA ALA A 146 -7.35 6.63 -8.87
C ALA A 146 -7.00 5.85 -10.14
N TYR A 147 -6.23 4.76 -10.04
CA TYR A 147 -5.81 3.98 -11.22
C TYR A 147 -7.00 3.32 -11.91
N THR A 148 -7.99 2.87 -11.14
CA THR A 148 -9.27 2.32 -11.60
C THR A 148 -10.36 3.37 -11.75
N SER A 149 -10.03 4.65 -11.58
CA SER A 149 -10.94 5.79 -11.72
C SER A 149 -12.10 5.82 -10.72
N HIS A 150 -11.88 5.30 -9.50
CA HIS A 150 -12.84 5.37 -8.40
C HIS A 150 -12.57 6.54 -7.45
N ALA A 151 -11.40 7.18 -7.52
CA ALA A 151 -11.07 8.34 -6.68
C ALA A 151 -12.01 9.54 -6.92
N ASP A 152 -12.63 10.05 -5.85
CA ASP A 152 -13.40 11.28 -5.81
C ASP A 152 -13.00 12.15 -4.61
N TYR A 153 -12.10 13.10 -4.86
CA TYR A 153 -11.60 14.03 -3.83
C TYR A 153 -12.70 14.91 -3.26
N ARG A 154 -13.72 15.28 -4.05
CA ARG A 154 -14.75 16.24 -3.59
C ARG A 154 -15.60 15.60 -2.51
N GLU A 155 -15.94 14.33 -2.69
CA GLU A 155 -16.62 13.56 -1.65
C GLU A 155 -15.66 13.21 -0.51
N ALA A 156 -14.41 12.81 -0.80
CA ALA A 156 -13.45 12.43 0.24
C ALA A 156 -13.14 13.56 1.23
N VAL A 157 -13.06 14.83 0.79
CA VAL A 157 -12.73 15.97 1.67
C VAL A 157 -13.96 16.64 2.27
N LYS A 158 -15.16 16.09 2.02
CA LYS A 158 -16.42 16.69 2.45
C LYS A 158 -16.54 16.67 3.96
N GLY A 159 -16.58 17.86 4.57
CA GLY A 159 -16.60 18.01 6.02
C GLY A 159 -15.22 17.97 6.68
N LEU A 160 -14.13 18.04 5.89
CA LEU A 160 -12.77 18.19 6.41
C LEU A 160 -12.66 19.46 7.25
N ARG A 161 -12.09 19.30 8.45
CA ARG A 161 -11.95 20.36 9.44
C ARG A 161 -10.47 20.64 9.64
N ARG A 162 -10.02 21.81 9.18
CA ARG A 162 -8.60 22.18 9.22
C ARG A 162 -8.04 22.37 10.63
N ASP A 163 -8.93 22.49 11.62
CA ASP A 163 -8.66 22.62 13.05
C ASP A 163 -8.54 21.27 13.79
N LEU A 164 -8.67 20.15 13.09
CA LEU A 164 -8.47 18.82 13.67
C LEU A 164 -7.26 18.12 13.03
N PRO A 165 -6.53 17.30 13.82
CA PRO A 165 -5.53 16.40 13.28
C PRO A 165 -6.10 15.53 12.17
N THR A 166 -5.38 15.42 11.05
CA THR A 166 -5.86 14.66 9.88
C THR A 166 -4.78 13.76 9.29
N LEU A 167 -5.14 12.50 9.04
CA LEU A 167 -4.34 11.52 8.33
C LEU A 167 -5.02 11.14 7.01
N GLY A 168 -4.29 11.21 5.89
CA GLY A 168 -4.77 10.76 4.59
C GLY A 168 -4.31 9.34 4.26
N LEU A 169 -5.17 8.56 3.64
CA LEU A 169 -4.91 7.22 3.12
C LEU A 169 -5.25 7.21 1.63
N SER A 170 -4.32 6.74 0.80
CA SER A 170 -4.52 6.52 -0.63
C SER A 170 -3.72 5.28 -1.02
N HIS A 171 -4.15 4.51 -2.00
CA HIS A 171 -3.26 3.48 -2.57
C HIS A 171 -2.23 4.12 -3.51
N ILE A 172 -2.59 5.20 -4.22
CA ILE A 172 -1.75 5.89 -5.20
C ILE A 172 -1.08 7.12 -4.56
N ALA A 173 0.26 7.12 -4.56
CA ALA A 173 1.06 8.12 -3.83
C ALA A 173 0.96 9.51 -4.46
N GLU A 174 0.81 9.61 -5.79
CA GLU A 174 0.68 10.86 -6.52
C GLU A 174 -0.56 11.67 -6.13
N GLU A 175 -1.53 11.04 -5.46
CA GLU A 175 -2.73 11.71 -4.95
C GLU A 175 -2.47 12.60 -3.74
N ALA A 176 -1.31 12.44 -3.10
CA ALA A 176 -0.90 13.24 -1.96
C ALA A 176 -0.87 14.73 -2.29
N ASP A 177 -0.33 15.14 -3.44
CA ASP A 177 -0.30 16.54 -3.88
C ASP A 177 -1.66 17.24 -3.79
N ARG A 178 -2.70 16.52 -4.22
CA ARG A 178 -4.04 17.08 -4.25
C ARG A 178 -4.65 17.11 -2.85
N LEU A 179 -4.38 16.10 -2.03
CA LEU A 179 -4.82 16.08 -0.63
C LEU A 179 -4.12 17.14 0.22
N TRP A 180 -2.84 17.44 -0.04
CA TRP A 180 -2.11 18.54 0.60
C TRP A 180 -2.80 19.87 0.33
N TYR A 181 -3.34 20.10 -0.87
CA TYR A 181 -4.12 21.30 -1.20
C TYR A 181 -5.36 21.47 -0.31
N TYR A 182 -6.01 20.37 0.04
CA TYR A 182 -7.15 20.38 0.97
C TYR A 182 -6.75 20.51 2.44
N GLY A 183 -5.46 20.48 2.75
CA GLY A 183 -4.92 20.67 4.10
C GLY A 183 -4.70 19.38 4.87
N VAL A 184 -4.58 18.24 4.18
CA VAL A 184 -4.16 16.95 4.75
C VAL A 184 -2.63 16.92 4.79
N PRO A 185 -1.97 16.99 5.95
CA PRO A 185 -0.53 17.21 6.01
C PRO A 185 0.31 15.93 5.86
N LEU A 186 -0.26 14.75 6.11
CA LEU A 186 0.39 13.46 5.92
C LEU A 186 -0.52 12.51 5.17
N VAL A 187 0.00 11.91 4.10
CA VAL A 187 -0.68 10.87 3.33
C VAL A 187 0.16 9.59 3.39
N LEU A 188 -0.47 8.47 3.74
CA LEU A 188 0.17 7.16 3.69
C LEU A 188 -0.32 6.43 2.46
N SER A 189 0.60 5.79 1.75
CA SER A 189 0.33 5.17 0.46
C SER A 189 1.13 3.91 0.17
N GLY A 190 0.64 3.14 -0.79
CA GLY A 190 1.31 1.97 -1.37
C GLY A 190 1.59 2.12 -2.87
N HIS A 191 1.34 1.02 -3.59
CA HIS A 191 1.26 0.85 -5.04
C HIS A 191 2.57 0.65 -5.82
N THR A 192 3.66 1.31 -5.47
CA THR A 192 4.90 1.14 -6.25
C THR A 192 5.60 -0.18 -5.95
N HIS A 193 5.26 -0.87 -4.84
CA HIS A 193 5.99 -2.01 -4.31
C HIS A 193 7.51 -1.79 -4.20
N ALA A 194 7.94 -0.54 -4.01
CA ALA A 194 9.33 -0.11 -4.13
C ALA A 194 10.03 -0.50 -5.47
N GLY A 195 9.27 -0.83 -6.52
CA GLY A 195 9.76 -1.33 -7.81
C GLY A 195 10.38 -2.73 -7.68
N GLN A 196 9.56 -3.79 -7.69
CA GLN A 196 9.90 -5.20 -7.38
C GLN A 196 11.05 -5.88 -8.16
N VAL A 197 11.85 -5.12 -8.92
CA VAL A 197 13.17 -5.51 -9.36
C VAL A 197 14.13 -4.33 -9.15
N THR A 198 14.79 -4.30 -7.99
CA THR A 198 15.90 -3.39 -7.70
C THR A 198 17.21 -4.05 -8.15
N VAL A 199 17.56 -3.93 -9.43
CA VAL A 199 18.97 -4.00 -9.85
C VAL A 199 19.53 -2.57 -9.72
N ALA A 200 20.55 -2.44 -8.89
CA ALA A 200 21.11 -1.19 -8.38
C ALA A 200 21.25 -0.06 -9.42
N LYS A 201 20.80 1.16 -9.04
CA LYS A 201 20.96 2.48 -9.69
C LYS A 201 20.47 2.66 -11.14
N LEU A 202 20.46 1.63 -12.00
CA LEU A 202 20.06 1.76 -13.40
C LEU A 202 18.53 1.87 -13.55
N HIS A 203 17.79 1.22 -12.65
CA HIS A 203 16.32 1.18 -12.68
C HIS A 203 15.65 2.44 -12.09
N GLU A 204 16.35 3.20 -11.25
CA GLU A 204 15.83 4.45 -10.65
C GLU A 204 15.67 5.55 -11.71
N LEU A 205 16.66 5.62 -12.62
CA LEU A 205 16.57 6.41 -13.84
C LEU A 205 15.49 5.91 -14.80
N ALA A 206 15.26 4.60 -14.88
CA ALA A 206 14.24 4.02 -15.74
C ALA A 206 12.81 4.22 -15.17
N LEU A 207 12.53 3.97 -13.90
CA LEU A 207 11.18 4.14 -13.33
C LEU A 207 10.80 5.62 -13.21
N GLY A 208 11.73 6.48 -12.79
CA GLY A 208 11.51 7.93 -12.77
C GLY A 208 11.33 8.53 -14.18
N LYS A 209 12.14 8.13 -15.16
CA LYS A 209 12.06 8.68 -16.53
C LYS A 209 11.08 7.96 -17.47
N VAL A 210 10.78 6.68 -17.26
CA VAL A 210 9.99 5.82 -18.17
C VAL A 210 8.60 5.49 -17.61
N ALA A 211 8.42 5.35 -16.30
CA ALA A 211 7.10 5.09 -15.69
C ALA A 211 6.41 6.36 -15.13
N GLY A 212 7.17 7.43 -14.85
CA GLY A 212 6.65 8.75 -14.50
C GLY A 212 6.21 8.93 -13.04
N HIS A 213 6.51 7.97 -12.17
CA HIS A 213 6.18 8.04 -10.74
C HIS A 213 7.06 9.04 -9.99
N ARG A 214 6.45 9.91 -9.18
CA ARG A 214 7.15 10.94 -8.38
C ARG A 214 7.63 10.43 -7.03
N TYR A 215 6.91 9.46 -6.48
CA TYR A 215 7.12 8.90 -5.16
C TYR A 215 7.28 7.39 -5.31
N VAL A 216 8.45 6.85 -4.95
CA VAL A 216 8.78 5.43 -5.21
C VAL A 216 8.84 4.62 -3.93
N HIS A 217 9.58 5.05 -2.91
CA HIS A 217 9.62 4.37 -1.62
C HIS A 217 10.18 5.29 -0.54
N GLY A 218 9.58 5.22 0.64
CA GLY A 218 9.95 6.03 1.79
C GLY A 218 9.12 7.30 1.91
N LEU A 219 9.58 8.17 2.81
CA LEU A 219 8.99 9.46 3.10
C LEU A 219 9.47 10.54 2.14
N TYR A 220 8.54 11.30 1.57
CA TYR A 220 8.76 12.42 0.67
C TYR A 220 7.98 13.65 1.11
N GLY A 221 8.40 14.82 0.64
CA GLY A 221 7.75 16.10 0.92
C GLY A 221 8.29 16.72 2.19
N ASP A 222 7.41 17.34 2.97
CA ASP A 222 7.79 18.11 4.16
C ASP A 222 6.73 17.97 5.26
N ARG A 223 7.13 17.47 6.43
CA ARG A 223 6.28 17.37 7.64
C ARG A 223 6.26 18.66 8.47
N GLU A 224 7.13 19.61 8.14
CA GLU A 224 7.27 20.93 8.73
C GLU A 224 7.10 22.02 7.67
N PRO A 225 5.99 22.03 6.90
CA PRO A 225 5.85 22.91 5.76
C PRO A 225 6.00 24.38 6.19
N ALA A 226 7.07 25.02 5.71
CA ALA A 226 7.29 26.44 5.98
C ALA A 226 6.08 27.25 5.49
N PRO A 227 5.61 28.26 6.25
CA PRO A 227 4.54 29.13 5.79
C PRO A 227 4.98 29.80 4.48
N SER A 228 4.35 29.45 3.36
CA SER A 228 4.62 30.14 2.10
C SER A 228 4.03 31.55 2.16
N ALA A 229 4.88 32.56 1.97
CA ALA A 229 4.45 33.93 1.75
C ALA A 229 3.79 34.12 0.37
N ASP A 230 4.00 33.18 -0.57
CA ASP A 230 3.35 33.19 -1.87
C ASP A 230 2.06 32.35 -1.83
N PRO A 231 0.87 32.96 -1.98
CA PRO A 231 -0.40 32.24 -2.05
C PRO A 231 -0.58 31.37 -3.31
N ARG A 232 0.36 31.44 -4.27
CA ARG A 232 0.43 30.59 -5.46
C ARG A 232 1.37 29.40 -5.29
N ALA A 233 2.11 29.33 -4.19
CA ALA A 233 2.98 28.19 -3.92
C ALA A 233 2.16 26.91 -3.79
N THR A 234 2.69 25.83 -4.33
CA THR A 234 2.09 24.50 -4.19
C THR A 234 2.03 24.15 -2.71
N PRO A 235 0.85 23.79 -2.16
CA PRO A 235 0.73 23.34 -0.79
C PRO A 235 1.67 22.17 -0.52
N THR A 236 2.48 22.30 0.53
CA THR A 236 3.44 21.28 0.95
C THR A 236 2.84 20.42 2.06
N GLY A 237 3.18 19.15 2.01
CA GLY A 237 2.85 18.14 3.00
C GLY A 237 3.78 16.95 2.80
N ALA A 238 3.55 15.87 3.53
CA ALA A 238 4.34 14.66 3.45
C ALA A 238 3.54 13.49 2.87
N VAL A 239 4.23 12.61 2.16
CA VAL A 239 3.70 11.32 1.71
C VAL A 239 4.70 10.22 2.02
N TYR A 240 4.20 9.13 2.61
CA TYR A 240 4.98 7.92 2.80
C TYR A 240 4.53 6.84 1.82
N VAL A 241 5.47 6.25 1.09
CA VAL A 241 5.21 5.15 0.16
C VAL A 241 5.84 3.87 0.67
N GLY A 242 4.98 2.91 1.05
CA GLY A 242 5.42 1.63 1.60
C GLY A 242 5.95 0.66 0.54
N ALA A 243 6.93 -0.17 0.92
CA ALA A 243 7.42 -1.28 0.08
C ALA A 243 6.47 -2.50 0.08
N GLY A 244 5.50 -2.51 0.99
CA GLY A 244 4.47 -3.53 1.09
C GLY A 244 4.91 -4.88 1.64
N ILE A 245 3.94 -5.73 1.97
CA ILE A 245 4.17 -7.06 2.56
C ILE A 245 4.30 -8.16 1.48
N GLY A 246 3.48 -8.07 0.44
CA GLY A 246 3.32 -9.11 -0.57
C GLY A 246 3.94 -8.79 -1.92
N ALA A 247 3.78 -9.71 -2.87
CA ALA A 247 4.22 -9.51 -4.25
C ALA A 247 3.15 -9.88 -5.26
N ALA A 248 2.98 -9.06 -6.29
CA ALA A 248 1.92 -9.22 -7.26
C ALA A 248 2.24 -10.30 -8.31
N VAL A 249 3.49 -10.36 -8.81
CA VAL A 249 3.85 -11.22 -9.97
C VAL A 249 5.08 -12.08 -9.72
N VAL A 250 6.20 -11.49 -9.27
CA VAL A 250 7.45 -12.22 -9.04
C VAL A 250 7.81 -12.11 -7.55
N PRO A 251 8.01 -13.23 -6.83
CA PRO A 251 8.26 -13.20 -5.38
C PRO A 251 9.70 -12.79 -5.02
N LEU A 252 10.47 -12.23 -5.95
CA LEU A 252 11.86 -11.85 -5.74
C LEU A 252 11.93 -10.42 -5.20
N ARG A 253 12.56 -10.25 -4.04
CA ARG A 253 12.83 -8.96 -3.40
C ARG A 253 14.34 -8.84 -3.21
N LEU A 254 14.99 -7.89 -3.89
CA LEU A 254 16.45 -7.69 -3.86
C LEU A 254 16.79 -6.28 -3.36
N GLY A 255 17.71 -6.17 -2.41
CA GLY A 255 18.13 -4.88 -1.83
C GLY A 255 17.24 -4.39 -0.69
N ASP A 256 17.77 -3.45 0.11
CA ASP A 256 17.14 -3.05 1.38
C ASP A 256 15.80 -2.31 1.21
N ARG A 257 15.56 -1.67 0.06
CA ARG A 257 14.28 -1.02 -0.28
C ARG A 257 13.17 -2.02 -0.65
N ALA A 258 13.53 -3.22 -1.12
CA ALA A 258 12.56 -4.24 -1.49
C ALA A 258 12.16 -5.13 -0.29
N ARG A 259 12.75 -4.91 0.89
CA ARG A 259 12.39 -5.64 2.11
C ARG A 259 10.92 -5.40 2.46
N ARG A 260 10.31 -6.40 3.07
CA ARG A 260 8.94 -6.25 3.61
C ARG A 260 9.01 -5.26 4.75
N GLU A 261 7.96 -4.51 4.98
CA GLU A 261 8.02 -3.50 6.03
C GLU A 261 6.70 -3.27 6.75
N VAL A 262 6.83 -2.89 8.01
CA VAL A 262 5.77 -2.29 8.80
C VAL A 262 6.32 -0.93 9.23
N ALA A 263 5.60 0.14 8.88
CA ALA A 263 5.97 1.49 9.29
C ALA A 263 5.13 1.92 10.48
N PHE A 264 5.73 2.65 11.42
CA PHE A 264 5.07 3.26 12.56
C PHE A 264 5.24 4.77 12.48
N PHE A 265 4.13 5.49 12.65
CA PHE A 265 4.09 6.94 12.73
C PHE A 265 3.67 7.36 14.13
N GLU A 266 4.53 8.09 14.83
CA GLU A 266 4.25 8.64 16.15
C GLU A 266 3.67 10.06 15.97
N LEU A 267 2.35 10.18 15.89
CA LEU A 267 1.68 11.47 15.74
C LEU A 267 1.69 12.22 17.08
N GLY A 268 2.03 13.51 17.03
CA GLY A 268 2.24 14.34 18.23
C GLY A 268 3.71 14.46 18.65
N GLU A 269 4.59 13.63 18.08
CA GLU A 269 6.05 13.78 18.20
C GLU A 269 6.61 14.70 17.12
N VAL A 270 7.72 15.37 17.43
CA VAL A 270 8.46 16.21 16.46
C VAL A 270 9.43 15.35 15.63
N PRO A 271 9.60 15.64 14.33
CA PRO A 271 10.68 15.07 13.53
C PRO A 271 12.04 15.19 14.23
N GLY A 272 12.82 14.12 14.20
CA GLY A 272 14.10 14.03 14.92
C GLY A 272 14.02 13.84 16.44
N ALA A 273 12.83 13.69 17.03
CA ALA A 273 12.69 13.32 18.46
C ALA A 273 13.31 11.96 18.80
N PHE A 274 13.44 11.08 17.80
CA PHE A 274 14.07 9.76 17.90
C PHE A 274 14.81 9.43 16.60
N ASP A 275 15.58 8.33 16.59
CA ASP A 275 16.28 7.82 15.40
C ASP A 275 15.24 7.32 14.39
N GLU A 276 14.84 8.20 13.48
CA GLU A 276 13.94 7.87 12.38
C GLU A 276 14.68 7.03 11.33
N HIS A 277 13.93 6.22 10.56
CA HIS A 277 14.58 5.33 9.61
C HIS A 277 15.36 6.08 8.54
N HIS A 278 14.81 7.21 8.06
CA HIS A 278 15.51 8.15 7.18
C HIS A 278 14.76 9.50 7.17
N GLU A 279 15.44 10.56 6.74
CA GLU A 279 14.86 11.90 6.54
C GLU A 279 14.00 12.00 5.27
N GLU A 280 13.17 13.03 5.15
CA GLU A 280 12.38 13.33 3.97
C GLU A 280 13.20 13.42 2.69
N GLN A 281 12.65 12.87 1.60
CA GLN A 281 13.26 12.90 0.28
C GLN A 281 12.55 13.88 -0.65
N ALA A 282 13.32 14.49 -1.55
CA ALA A 282 12.74 15.28 -2.64
C ALA A 282 12.01 14.38 -3.65
N PRO A 283 10.87 14.81 -4.22
CA PRO A 283 10.17 14.06 -5.25
C PRO A 283 11.04 13.86 -6.50
N LEU A 284 10.90 12.71 -7.16
CA LEU A 284 11.52 12.48 -8.46
C LEU A 284 10.86 13.36 -9.54
N PRO A 285 11.58 13.71 -10.62
CA PRO A 285 10.99 14.40 -11.77
C PRO A 285 10.03 13.46 -12.51
N GLY A 286 8.80 13.33 -12.01
CA GLY A 286 7.78 12.47 -12.60
C GLY A 286 7.13 13.09 -13.84
N ARG A 287 6.26 12.31 -14.47
CA ARG A 287 5.51 12.71 -15.67
C ARG A 287 4.10 12.17 -15.60
N ALA A 288 3.11 13.04 -15.77
CA ALA A 288 1.72 12.61 -15.86
C ALA A 288 1.56 11.58 -17.02
N PRO A 289 0.88 10.44 -16.80
CA PRO A 289 0.62 9.47 -17.85
C PRO A 289 -0.14 10.15 -18.99
N THR A 290 0.29 9.93 -20.24
CA THR A 290 -0.42 10.45 -21.41
C THR A 290 -1.81 9.81 -21.51
N GLU A 291 -2.76 10.50 -22.14
CA GLU A 291 -4.12 9.95 -22.35
C GLU A 291 -4.10 8.58 -23.02
N ARG A 292 -3.19 8.36 -23.97
CA ARG A 292 -2.97 7.05 -24.60
C ARG A 292 -2.61 5.95 -23.60
N VAL A 293 -1.80 6.25 -22.57
CA VAL A 293 -1.45 5.31 -21.51
C VAL A 293 -2.65 5.05 -20.59
N LYS A 294 -3.41 6.10 -20.23
CA LYS A 294 -4.64 5.97 -19.43
C LYS A 294 -5.68 5.10 -20.15
N GLU A 295 -5.95 5.37 -21.42
CA GLU A 295 -6.86 4.58 -22.25
C GLU A 295 -6.41 3.12 -22.39
N ARG A 296 -5.09 2.88 -22.53
CA ARG A 296 -4.54 1.52 -22.57
C ARG A 296 -4.77 0.79 -21.25
N ARG A 297 -4.61 1.48 -20.11
CA ARG A 297 -4.88 0.93 -18.78
C ARG A 297 -6.36 0.58 -18.63
N VAL A 298 -7.27 1.49 -18.98
CA VAL A 298 -8.74 1.25 -18.96
C VAL A 298 -9.10 0.04 -19.83
N ARG A 299 -8.58 -0.04 -21.06
CA ARG A 299 -8.79 -1.20 -21.95
C ARG A 299 -8.25 -2.50 -21.38
N ALA A 300 -7.08 -2.47 -20.72
CA ALA A 300 -6.53 -3.64 -20.06
C ALA A 300 -7.40 -4.11 -18.88
N VAL A 301 -7.99 -3.18 -18.12
CA VAL A 301 -8.94 -3.49 -17.04
C VAL A 301 -10.22 -4.11 -17.61
N GLN A 302 -10.80 -3.52 -18.66
CA GLN A 302 -11.99 -4.04 -19.35
C GLN A 302 -11.76 -5.45 -19.90
N ARG A 303 -10.66 -5.67 -20.63
CA ARG A 303 -10.31 -6.99 -21.19
C ARG A 303 -10.13 -8.06 -20.11
N LYS A 304 -9.55 -7.70 -18.96
CA LYS A 304 -9.41 -8.62 -17.81
C LYS A 304 -10.77 -8.99 -17.22
N ARG A 305 -11.69 -8.01 -17.12
CA ARG A 305 -13.06 -8.24 -16.66
C ARG A 305 -13.83 -9.16 -17.61
N GLU A 306 -13.83 -8.85 -18.90
CA GLU A 306 -14.48 -9.66 -19.95
C GLU A 306 -13.97 -11.11 -19.97
N ARG A 307 -12.66 -11.32 -19.86
CA ARG A 307 -12.08 -12.68 -19.80
C ARG A 307 -12.58 -13.48 -18.60
N ARG A 308 -12.88 -12.82 -17.48
CA ARG A 308 -13.40 -13.49 -16.28
C ARG A 308 -14.89 -13.78 -16.40
N GLU A 309 -15.67 -12.84 -16.93
CA GLU A 309 -17.08 -13.07 -17.22
C GLU A 309 -17.23 -14.24 -18.22
N ALA A 310 -16.40 -14.27 -19.27
CA ALA A 310 -16.34 -15.41 -20.19
C ALA A 310 -15.95 -16.71 -19.49
N LYS A 311 -14.91 -16.71 -18.64
CA LYS A 311 -14.49 -17.90 -17.89
C LYS A 311 -15.54 -18.38 -16.88
N ALA A 312 -16.24 -17.46 -16.21
CA ALA A 312 -17.33 -17.77 -15.30
C ALA A 312 -18.54 -18.38 -16.05
N ASN A 313 -18.76 -17.96 -17.30
CA ASN A 313 -19.80 -18.49 -18.18
C ASN A 313 -19.38 -19.72 -19.00
N GLY A 314 -18.20 -20.31 -18.73
CA GLY A 314 -17.70 -21.49 -19.43
C GLY A 314 -17.28 -21.24 -20.89
N ILE A 315 -17.11 -19.99 -21.30
CA ILE A 315 -16.72 -19.59 -22.66
C ILE A 315 -15.19 -19.53 -22.75
N VAL A 316 -14.60 -20.38 -23.59
CA VAL A 316 -13.18 -20.31 -23.94
C VAL A 316 -13.00 -19.25 -25.03
N MET A 317 -12.48 -18.08 -24.63
CA MET A 317 -12.16 -17.02 -25.59
C MET A 317 -10.91 -17.39 -26.39
N PRO A 318 -10.87 -17.14 -27.72
CA PRO A 318 -9.70 -17.42 -28.54
C PRO A 318 -8.46 -16.66 -28.02
N GLU A 319 -7.30 -17.30 -28.11
CA GLU A 319 -5.99 -16.68 -27.83
C GLU A 319 -5.69 -15.60 -28.88
N GLY A 320 -6.31 -14.42 -28.73
CA GLY A 320 -5.87 -13.23 -29.44
C GLY A 320 -4.58 -12.72 -28.81
N ASP A 321 -3.56 -12.55 -29.64
CA ASP A 321 -2.18 -12.14 -29.33
C ASP A 321 -2.07 -11.49 -27.95
N ALA A 322 -1.38 -12.18 -27.06
CA ALA A 322 -0.89 -11.56 -25.85
C ALA A 322 -0.08 -10.33 -26.30
N PRO A 323 -0.32 -9.11 -25.77
CA PRO A 323 0.74 -8.13 -25.84
C PRO A 323 1.94 -8.80 -25.18
N SER A 324 3.03 -8.96 -25.94
CA SER A 324 4.32 -9.31 -25.42
C SER A 324 4.61 -8.44 -24.20
N SER A 325 5.29 -9.04 -23.22
CA SER A 325 5.95 -8.30 -22.14
C SER A 325 6.58 -7.00 -22.68
N PRO A 326 6.70 -5.94 -21.87
CA PRO A 326 7.45 -4.77 -22.29
C PRO A 326 8.94 -5.15 -22.35
N SER A 327 9.36 -5.74 -23.47
CA SER A 327 10.75 -6.08 -23.75
C SER A 327 11.13 -5.97 -25.23
N ASP A 328 10.19 -5.83 -26.17
CA ASP A 328 10.55 -5.84 -27.59
C ASP A 328 10.08 -4.57 -28.31
N THR A 329 11.00 -3.62 -28.42
CA THR A 329 11.37 -2.91 -29.67
C THR A 329 12.64 -2.11 -29.37
N ILE A 330 13.79 -2.76 -29.49
CA ILE A 330 15.06 -2.11 -29.83
C ILE A 330 15.43 -2.73 -31.18
N GLU A 331 14.92 -2.14 -32.26
CA GLU A 331 15.54 -2.32 -33.57
C GLU A 331 16.62 -1.24 -33.72
N ASP A 332 17.72 -1.65 -34.34
CA ASP A 332 18.92 -0.91 -34.76
C ASP A 332 19.97 -0.52 -33.70
N LEU A 333 20.86 -1.47 -33.40
CA LEU A 333 22.30 -1.20 -33.23
C LEU A 333 23.14 -2.37 -33.81
N PRO A 334 24.32 -2.10 -34.41
CA PRO A 334 25.03 -3.05 -35.28
C PRO A 334 25.72 -4.19 -34.52
N GLU A 335 25.84 -5.34 -35.21
CA GLU A 335 26.54 -6.56 -34.77
C GLU A 335 27.95 -6.27 -34.24
N VAL A 336 28.21 -6.68 -32.99
CA VAL A 336 29.56 -6.87 -32.46
C VAL A 336 29.74 -8.35 -32.17
N ILE A 337 30.49 -9.01 -33.04
CA ILE A 337 30.91 -10.41 -32.91
C ILE A 337 31.92 -10.50 -31.76
N VAL A 338 31.65 -11.35 -30.77
CA VAL A 338 32.65 -11.78 -29.78
C VAL A 338 32.59 -13.29 -29.65
N GLU A 339 33.58 -13.97 -30.22
CA GLU A 339 33.87 -15.38 -30.00
C GLU A 339 34.43 -15.60 -28.58
N VAL A 340 33.91 -16.58 -27.84
CA VAL A 340 34.70 -17.30 -26.81
C VAL A 340 34.26 -18.76 -26.66
N GLY A 341 35.13 -19.66 -27.15
CA GLY A 341 35.63 -20.91 -26.54
C GLY A 341 34.74 -21.87 -25.73
N GLU A 342 34.71 -23.13 -26.19
CA GLU A 342 34.18 -24.33 -25.54
C GLU A 342 34.71 -24.64 -24.12
N ARG A 343 33.90 -25.34 -23.29
CA ARG A 343 34.28 -26.61 -22.63
C ARG A 343 33.12 -27.36 -21.93
N VAL A 344 32.84 -28.57 -22.45
CA VAL A 344 32.68 -29.92 -21.83
C VAL A 344 31.93 -30.12 -20.47
N GLY A 345 30.88 -30.96 -20.47
CA GLY A 345 30.15 -31.50 -19.28
C GLY A 345 30.79 -32.76 -18.64
N PRO A 346 30.07 -33.75 -18.05
CA PRO A 346 28.62 -33.86 -17.76
C PRO A 346 28.22 -34.49 -16.37
N ALA A 347 26.90 -34.48 -16.12
CA ALA A 347 26.05 -35.49 -15.42
C ALA A 347 26.14 -35.76 -13.89
N THR A 348 24.99 -35.75 -13.21
CA THR A 348 24.34 -36.95 -12.58
C THR A 348 22.98 -36.63 -11.93
N ARG A 349 22.18 -37.69 -11.67
CA ARG A 349 20.73 -37.76 -11.45
C ARG A 349 20.29 -37.76 -9.96
N ARG A 350 18.97 -37.51 -9.78
CA ARG A 350 17.94 -38.18 -8.92
C ARG A 350 17.55 -37.60 -7.54
N ALA A 351 16.29 -37.12 -7.52
CA ALA A 351 15.12 -37.48 -6.68
C ALA A 351 15.16 -37.43 -5.13
N ALA A 352 14.21 -36.71 -4.54
CA ALA A 352 13.24 -37.25 -3.55
C ALA A 352 12.09 -36.26 -3.26
N GLN A 353 10.88 -36.80 -3.12
CA GLN A 353 9.62 -36.12 -2.80
C GLN A 353 9.40 -36.09 -1.28
N GLY A 354 8.75 -35.05 -0.76
CA GLY A 354 8.19 -35.00 0.60
C GLY A 354 7.07 -33.96 0.69
N ARG A 355 5.85 -34.41 1.02
CA ARG A 355 4.68 -33.57 1.34
C ARG A 355 4.74 -33.12 2.81
N PRO A 356 4.26 -31.93 3.19
CA PRO A 356 4.04 -31.57 4.59
C PRO A 356 2.58 -31.75 5.03
N SER A 357 2.40 -32.13 6.29
CA SER A 357 1.15 -32.26 7.04
C SER A 357 0.70 -30.93 7.68
N SER A 358 -0.61 -30.69 7.74
CA SER A 358 -1.27 -29.51 8.33
C SER A 358 -1.42 -29.60 9.87
N PRO A 359 -1.45 -28.46 10.61
CA PRO A 359 -1.86 -28.42 12.02
C PRO A 359 -3.34 -27.97 12.21
N PRO A 360 -3.96 -28.23 13.38
CA PRO A 360 -5.39 -28.00 13.67
C PRO A 360 -5.73 -26.56 14.10
N PRO A 361 -7.02 -26.15 14.12
CA PRO A 361 -7.46 -24.77 14.29
C PRO A 361 -7.49 -24.29 15.75
N GLY A 362 -7.24 -22.99 15.95
CA GLY A 362 -7.35 -22.29 17.24
C GLY A 362 -8.76 -21.72 17.55
N PRO A 363 -9.02 -21.30 18.80
CA PRO A 363 -10.35 -20.91 19.30
C PRO A 363 -10.76 -19.47 18.91
N PRO A 364 -12.07 -19.13 18.99
CA PRO A 364 -12.63 -17.89 18.43
C PRO A 364 -12.32 -16.62 19.26
N ALA A 365 -12.08 -15.52 18.56
CA ALA A 365 -11.83 -14.19 19.12
C ALA A 365 -13.09 -13.53 19.68
N ARG A 366 -12.91 -12.72 20.74
CA ARG A 366 -13.94 -11.99 21.48
C ARG A 366 -14.23 -10.64 20.80
N ASN A 367 -15.50 -10.38 20.50
CA ASN A 367 -15.98 -9.09 19.98
C ASN A 367 -15.77 -7.96 21.01
N ALA A 368 -15.02 -6.92 20.64
CA ALA A 368 -15.04 -5.63 21.32
C ALA A 368 -16.15 -4.75 20.73
N ILE A 369 -16.95 -4.13 21.60
CA ILE A 369 -18.09 -3.28 21.25
C ILE A 369 -17.57 -1.87 20.96
N PHE A 370 -17.89 -1.32 19.79
CA PHE A 370 -17.60 0.06 19.38
C PHE A 370 -18.85 0.94 19.49
N ASP A 371 -18.68 2.16 20.02
CA ASP A 371 -19.69 3.24 19.93
C ASP A 371 -19.35 4.13 18.73
N PHE A 372 -19.99 3.86 17.60
CA PHE A 372 -19.93 4.72 16.42
C PHE A 372 -20.93 5.88 16.60
N GLY A 373 -20.42 7.09 16.75
CA GLY A 373 -21.21 8.32 16.82
C GLY A 373 -22.28 8.39 15.73
N ARG A 374 -23.53 8.65 16.15
CA ARG A 374 -24.75 8.60 15.33
C ARG A 374 -24.60 9.34 13.99
N ARG A 375 -24.93 8.64 12.90
CA ARG A 375 -25.19 9.21 11.57
C ARG A 375 -26.32 10.24 11.64
N VAL A 376 -26.01 11.52 11.48
CA VAL A 376 -27.04 12.55 11.24
C VAL A 376 -27.34 12.60 9.74
N ARG A 377 -28.26 11.73 9.28
CA ARG A 377 -28.92 11.93 7.98
C ARG A 377 -30.01 12.99 8.15
N ARG A 378 -29.72 14.25 7.80
CA ARG A 378 -30.78 15.24 7.56
C ARG A 378 -31.47 14.91 6.23
N LYS A 379 -32.65 14.28 6.29
CA LYS A 379 -33.60 14.27 5.16
C LYS A 379 -34.12 15.70 4.98
N GLY A 380 -33.81 16.32 3.86
CA GLY A 380 -34.52 17.52 3.42
C GLY A 380 -35.95 17.15 3.04
N HIS A 381 -36.92 17.64 3.80
CA HIS A 381 -38.27 17.86 3.28
C HIS A 381 -38.22 19.11 2.42
N ARG A 382 -38.64 19.01 1.16
CA ARG A 382 -39.17 20.16 0.43
C ARG A 382 -40.69 20.05 0.48
N SER A 383 -41.27 21.13 1.01
CA SER A 383 -42.65 21.57 0.87
C SER A 383 -43.11 21.62 -0.58
#